data_AF-A0A2B4S5W8-F1
#
_entry.id   AF-A0A2B4S5W8-F1
#
_cell.length_a   1.000
_cell.length_b   1.000
_cell.length_c   1.000
_cell.angle_alpha   90.00
_cell.angle_beta   90.00
_cell.angle_gamma   90.00
#
_symmetry.space_group_name_H-M   'P 1'
#
loop_
_entity.id
_entity.type
_entity.pdbx_description
1 polymer ?
#
loop_
_entity_poly.entity_id
_entity_poly.type
_entity_poly.pdbx_seq_one_letter_code
_entity_poly.pdbx_strand_id
1 'polypeptide(L)'
;MYIKVLYVMGIMLPVIFSDIVDLNSLKCKGQNPPAHGSLTCHKDTATQEVSCTLKCDRGYDVEFLAAERYVCNTDGTWRAQPSSTGPQWPNCKEYSRGEPIP
;
A
#
# COMPACT_ATOMS: atom_id res chain seq x y z
N MET A 1 -13.00 22.46 -0.36
CA MET A 1 -12.15 22.76 -1.54
C MET A 1 -10.89 23.40 -1.01
N TYR A 2 -9.85 22.61 -0.74
CA TYR A 2 -8.65 23.10 -0.07
C TYR A 2 -7.44 22.77 -0.93
N ILE A 3 -7.06 23.75 -1.76
CA ILE A 3 -5.79 23.80 -2.45
C ILE A 3 -4.85 24.61 -1.54
N LYS A 4 -3.76 23.99 -1.09
CA LYS A 4 -2.59 24.71 -0.56
C LYS A 4 -1.33 24.21 -1.26
N VAL A 5 -1.22 24.57 -2.53
CA VAL A 5 0.05 24.56 -3.26
C VAL A 5 0.82 25.80 -2.80
N LEU A 6 1.68 25.64 -1.79
CA LEU A 6 2.64 26.68 -1.45
C LEU A 6 3.72 26.69 -2.53
N TYR A 7 3.50 27.60 -3.48
CA TYR A 7 4.39 27.97 -4.56
C TYR A 7 5.68 28.58 -3.98
N VAL A 8 6.74 27.78 -3.86
CA VAL A 8 8.11 28.27 -3.72
C VAL A 8 8.78 28.19 -5.08
N MET A 9 9.07 29.36 -5.63
CA MET A 9 9.70 29.63 -6.92
C MET A 9 10.90 28.71 -7.19
N GLY A 10 10.86 27.90 -8.26
CA GLY A 10 12.09 27.59 -9.00
C GLY A 10 12.43 26.15 -9.39
N ILE A 11 11.71 25.09 -8.99
CA ILE A 11 12.03 23.73 -9.45
C ILE A 11 10.75 22.93 -9.73
N MET A 12 10.33 22.88 -11.00
CA MET A 12 9.38 21.91 -11.53
C MET A 12 10.02 20.52 -11.52
N LEU A 13 10.17 19.92 -10.33
CA LEU A 13 10.14 18.48 -10.26
C LEU A 13 8.66 18.12 -10.06
N PRO A 14 8.08 17.19 -10.85
CA PRO A 14 6.85 16.55 -10.43
C PRO A 14 7.20 15.86 -9.12
N VAL A 15 6.96 16.54 -8.00
CA VAL A 15 6.79 15.87 -6.72
C VAL A 15 5.57 15.02 -6.97
N ILE A 16 5.82 13.76 -7.35
CA ILE A 16 4.84 12.69 -7.27
C ILE A 16 4.53 12.69 -5.78
N PHE A 17 3.51 13.45 -5.40
CA PHE A 17 2.95 13.44 -4.06
C PHE A 17 2.26 12.09 -3.99
N SER A 18 3.06 11.04 -3.75
CA SER A 18 2.54 9.82 -3.19
C SER A 18 1.99 10.27 -1.85
N ASP A 19 0.70 10.55 -1.79
CA ASP A 19 -0.01 10.74 -0.53
C ASP A 19 0.37 9.53 0.33
N ILE A 20 1.30 9.72 1.27
CA ILE A 20 1.66 8.67 2.23
C ILE A 20 0.45 8.59 3.14
N VAL A 21 -0.51 7.74 2.76
CA VAL A 21 -1.68 7.47 3.58
C VAL A 21 -1.17 6.69 4.78
N ASP A 22 -1.23 7.32 5.95
CA ASP A 22 -0.91 6.65 7.20
C ASP A 22 -1.93 5.51 7.40
N LEU A 23 -1.41 4.28 7.43
CA LEU A 23 -2.24 3.09 7.51
C LEU A 23 -3.02 3.03 8.85
N ASN A 24 -2.52 3.66 9.90
CA ASN A 24 -3.19 3.76 11.20
C ASN A 24 -4.30 4.84 11.21
N SER A 25 -4.27 5.78 10.26
CA SER A 25 -5.31 6.80 10.08
C SER A 25 -6.52 6.30 9.27
N LEU A 26 -6.41 5.13 8.67
CA LEU A 26 -7.49 4.51 7.93
C LEU A 26 -8.56 3.96 8.87
N LYS A 27 -9.84 4.09 8.48
CA LYS A 27 -10.96 3.42 9.18
C LYS A 27 -10.88 1.89 9.12
N CYS A 28 -10.01 1.36 8.27
CA CYS A 28 -9.82 -0.05 8.03
C CYS A 28 -9.22 -0.70 9.28
N LYS A 29 -9.75 -1.87 9.68
CA LYS A 29 -9.19 -2.58 10.83
C LYS A 29 -7.75 -3.03 10.56
N GLY A 30 -6.80 -2.42 11.27
CA GLY A 30 -5.79 -3.06 12.11
C GLY A 30 -4.91 -4.17 11.52
N GLN A 31 -4.49 -4.07 10.27
CA GLN A 31 -3.29 -4.79 9.84
C GLN A 31 -2.10 -3.84 9.96
N ASN A 32 -0.99 -4.32 10.49
CA ASN A 32 0.24 -3.54 10.57
C ASN A 32 0.87 -3.42 9.19
N PRO A 33 1.67 -2.37 8.93
CA PRO A 33 2.55 -2.35 7.77
C PRO A 33 3.40 -3.63 7.69
N PRO A 34 3.66 -4.17 6.48
CA PRO A 34 4.47 -5.37 6.32
C PRO A 34 5.89 -5.11 6.82
N ALA A 35 6.49 -6.09 7.51
CA ALA A 35 7.90 -6.02 7.88
C ALA A 35 8.77 -6.01 6.60
N HIS A 36 9.82 -5.17 6.58
CA HIS A 36 10.73 -5.01 5.43
C HIS A 36 10.01 -4.70 4.11
N GLY A 37 8.92 -3.94 4.20
CA GLY A 37 8.17 -3.49 3.06
C GLY A 37 7.30 -2.29 3.39
N SER A 38 6.52 -1.87 2.40
CA SER A 38 5.65 -0.71 2.49
C SER A 38 4.35 -0.94 1.72
N LEU A 39 3.32 -0.22 2.13
CA LEU A 39 2.06 -0.12 1.38
C LEU A 39 1.98 1.26 0.75
N THR A 40 1.74 1.30 -0.55
CA THR A 40 1.43 2.53 -1.27
C THR A 40 -0.07 2.56 -1.50
N CYS A 41 -0.75 3.51 -0.85
CA CYS A 41 -2.20 3.60 -0.87
C CYS A 41 -2.69 4.86 -1.59
N HIS A 42 -3.80 4.74 -2.29
CA HIS A 42 -4.50 5.81 -2.98
C HIS A 42 -5.97 5.80 -2.59
N LYS A 43 -6.48 6.96 -2.15
CA LYS A 43 -7.91 7.13 -1.84
C LYS A 43 -8.66 7.55 -3.09
N ASP A 44 -9.65 6.75 -3.49
CA ASP A 44 -10.60 7.14 -4.52
C ASP A 44 -11.59 8.17 -3.95
N THR A 45 -11.62 9.37 -4.53
CA THR A 45 -12.48 10.45 -4.05
C THR A 45 -13.95 10.22 -4.40
N ALA A 46 -14.27 9.45 -5.44
CA ALA A 46 -15.64 9.18 -5.87
C ALA A 46 -16.28 8.10 -4.99
N THR A 47 -15.57 7.01 -4.72
CA THR A 47 -16.11 5.90 -3.91
C THR A 47 -15.78 6.01 -2.41
N GLN A 48 -14.82 6.88 -2.05
CA GLN A 48 -14.23 6.96 -0.71
C GLN A 48 -13.50 5.68 -0.27
N GLU A 49 -13.29 4.73 -1.19
CA GLU A 49 -12.48 3.53 -0.96
C GLU A 49 -10.99 3.88 -0.99
N VAL A 50 -10.17 3.07 -0.31
CA VAL A 50 -8.71 3.22 -0.33
C VAL A 50 -8.10 1.97 -0.93
N SER A 51 -7.32 2.11 -2.00
CA SER A 51 -6.64 1.00 -2.67
C SER A 51 -5.16 1.05 -2.38
N CYS A 52 -4.58 -0.05 -1.91
CA CYS A 52 -3.20 -0.18 -1.48
C CYS A 52 -2.48 -1.28 -2.27
N THR A 53 -1.21 -1.05 -2.59
CA THR A 53 -0.31 -2.04 -3.20
C THR A 53 0.89 -2.26 -2.30
N LEU A 54 1.24 -3.53 -2.07
CA LEU A 54 2.40 -3.92 -1.29
C LEU A 54 3.67 -3.86 -2.14
N LYS A 55 4.74 -3.37 -1.53
CA LYS A 55 6.07 -3.35 -2.10
C LYS A 55 7.09 -3.75 -1.04
N CYS A 56 7.83 -4.82 -1.28
CA CYS A 56 8.95 -5.22 -0.43
C CYS A 56 10.17 -4.32 -0.65
N ASP A 57 10.96 -4.16 0.39
CA ASP A 57 12.23 -3.46 0.35
C ASP A 57 13.25 -4.25 -0.50
N ARG A 58 14.28 -3.56 -0.98
CA ARG A 58 15.30 -4.19 -1.83
C ARG A 58 15.98 -5.35 -1.08
N GLY A 59 15.94 -6.54 -1.67
CA GLY A 59 16.54 -7.76 -1.10
C GLY A 59 15.55 -8.62 -0.30
N TYR A 60 14.31 -8.15 -0.14
CA TYR A 60 13.24 -8.90 0.50
C TYR A 60 12.17 -9.26 -0.52
N ASP A 61 11.49 -10.37 -0.28
CA ASP A 61 10.37 -10.84 -1.08
C ASP A 61 9.22 -11.33 -0.18
N VAL A 62 8.04 -11.50 -0.76
CA VAL A 62 6.82 -11.85 -0.02
C VAL A 62 6.90 -13.25 0.57
N GLU A 63 6.46 -13.42 1.82
CA GLU A 63 6.41 -14.74 2.48
C GLU A 63 5.40 -15.70 1.83
N PHE A 64 4.33 -15.16 1.24
CA PHE A 64 3.30 -15.87 0.48
C PHE A 64 2.68 -14.95 -0.56
N LEU A 65 1.89 -15.51 -1.49
CA LEU A 65 1.30 -14.76 -2.60
C LEU A 65 0.53 -13.52 -2.13
N ALA A 66 1.05 -12.34 -2.49
CA ALA A 66 0.38 -11.07 -2.26
C ALA A 66 -0.73 -10.83 -3.30
N ALA A 67 -1.75 -10.06 -2.91
CA ALA A 67 -2.76 -9.57 -3.85
C ALA A 67 -2.17 -8.42 -4.67
N GLU A 68 -2.66 -8.24 -5.89
CA GLU A 68 -2.27 -7.09 -6.71
C GLU A 68 -2.69 -5.77 -6.06
N ARG A 69 -3.90 -5.77 -5.47
CA ARG A 69 -4.43 -4.63 -4.71
C ARG A 69 -5.21 -5.08 -3.49
N TYR A 70 -5.03 -4.35 -2.41
CA TYR A 70 -5.80 -4.43 -1.18
C TYR A 70 -6.71 -3.21 -1.13
N VAL A 71 -8.02 -3.42 -1.18
CA VAL A 71 -8.98 -2.33 -1.12
C VAL A 71 -9.64 -2.32 0.24
N CYS A 72 -9.59 -1.17 0.89
CA CYS A 72 -10.38 -0.89 2.06
C CYS A 72 -11.68 -0.19 1.67
N ASN A 73 -12.76 -0.84 2.04
CA ASN A 73 -14.11 -0.34 1.84
C ASN A 73 -14.47 0.70 2.91
N THR A 74 -15.53 1.46 2.66
CA THR A 74 -16.03 2.50 3.57
C THR A 74 -16.58 1.95 4.89
N ASP A 75 -16.91 0.65 4.94
CA ASP A 75 -17.30 -0.09 6.14
C ASP A 75 -16.11 -0.51 7.02
N GLY A 76 -14.87 -0.21 6.59
CA GLY A 76 -13.64 -0.54 7.30
C GLY A 76 -13.15 -1.98 7.09
N THR A 77 -13.70 -2.71 6.11
CA THR A 77 -13.25 -4.06 5.73
C THR A 77 -12.21 -4.03 4.63
N TRP A 78 -11.23 -4.93 4.71
CA TRP A 78 -10.25 -5.16 3.65
C TRP A 78 -10.73 -6.25 2.69
N ARG A 79 -10.57 -6.02 1.40
CA ARG A 79 -10.76 -7.00 0.32
C ARG A 79 -9.51 -7.05 -0.55
N ALA A 80 -9.18 -8.24 -1.06
CA ALA A 80 -8.10 -8.42 -2.02
C ALA A 80 -8.64 -8.47 -3.46
N GLN A 81 -7.81 -8.02 -4.39
CA GLN A 81 -8.02 -8.15 -5.82
C GLN A 81 -6.76 -8.77 -6.45
N PRO A 82 -6.89 -9.86 -7.24
CA PRO A 82 -8.13 -10.64 -7.46
C PRO A 82 -8.64 -11.33 -6.18
N SER A 83 -9.92 -11.72 -6.17
CA SER A 83 -10.57 -12.37 -5.01
C SER A 83 -10.05 -13.78 -4.73
N SER A 84 -9.17 -14.31 -5.58
CA SER A 84 -8.43 -15.56 -5.36
C SER A 84 -7.36 -15.42 -4.28
N THR A 85 -6.97 -14.20 -3.92
CA THR A 85 -5.98 -13.92 -2.87
C THR A 85 -6.67 -13.46 -1.59
N GLY A 86 -6.01 -13.66 -0.44
CA GLY A 86 -6.53 -13.24 0.86
C GLY A 86 -6.42 -11.72 1.10
N PRO A 87 -7.29 -11.12 1.93
CA PRO A 87 -7.24 -9.70 2.28
C PRO A 87 -6.09 -9.32 3.23
N GLN A 88 -5.28 -10.31 3.63
CA GLN A 88 -4.11 -10.13 4.47
C GLN A 88 -2.87 -10.04 3.58
N TRP A 89 -2.05 -9.03 3.80
CA TRP A 89 -0.77 -8.92 3.11
C TRP A 89 0.34 -9.70 3.85
N PRO A 90 1.27 -10.32 3.11
CA PRO A 90 2.43 -10.98 3.69
C PRO A 90 3.42 -9.97 4.26
N ASN A 91 4.28 -10.41 5.18
CA ASN A 91 5.52 -9.69 5.44
C ASN A 91 6.52 -9.98 4.31
N CYS A 92 7.56 -9.16 4.26
CA CYS A 92 8.68 -9.37 3.36
C CYS A 92 9.84 -9.99 4.15
N LYS A 93 10.43 -11.05 3.61
CA LYS A 93 11.61 -11.71 4.18
C LYS A 93 12.73 -11.82 3.15
N GLU A 94 13.96 -11.89 3.63
CA GLU A 94 15.11 -12.20 2.78
C GLU A 94 15.14 -13.70 2.49
N TYR A 95 15.46 -14.07 1.25
CA TYR A 95 15.57 -15.45 0.80
C TYR A 95 17.03 -15.83 0.60
N SER A 96 17.40 -17.03 1.05
CA SER A 96 18.76 -17.55 0.84
C SER A 96 18.97 -17.98 -0.61
N ARG A 97 20.23 -18.01 -1.08
CA ARG A 97 20.55 -18.43 -2.44
C ARG A 97 20.05 -19.86 -2.70
N GLY A 98 19.17 -20.00 -3.69
CA GLY A 98 18.58 -21.28 -4.08
C GLY A 98 17.26 -21.61 -3.37
N GLU A 99 16.77 -20.75 -2.48
CA GLU A 99 15.41 -20.86 -1.93
C GLU A 99 14.39 -20.38 -2.97
N PRO A 100 13.27 -21.10 -3.16
CA PRO A 100 12.22 -20.66 -4.06
C PRO A 100 11.44 -19.48 -3.48
N ILE A 101 11.22 -18.45 -4.30
CA ILE A 101 10.34 -17.32 -4.00
C ILE A 101 8.90 -17.69 -4.41
N PRO A 102 7.88 -17.33 -3.62
CA PRO A 102 6.48 -17.65 -3.89
C PRO A 102 5.89 -17.04 -5.18
#